data_AF-A0A6A7BIG3-F1
#
_entry.id   AF-A0A6A7BIG3-F1
#
_cell.length_a   1.000
_cell.length_b   1.000
_cell.length_c   1.000
_cell.angle_alpha   90.00
_cell.angle_beta   90.00
_cell.angle_gamma   90.00
#
_symmetry.space_group_name_H-M   'P 1'
#
loop_
_entity.id
_entity.type
_entity.pdbx_description
1 polymer ?
#
loop_
_entity_poly.entity_id
_entity_poly.type
_entity_poly.pdbx_seq_one_letter_code
_entity_poly.pdbx_strand_id
1 'polypeptide(L)'
;MAKRGTQLVQLGALLRELARTEGIAVVVANQVADRFSKPPSALSSNAASRTTSTNSQGNVRTHSSNSQGTAHEHTPQPSNPASQFDEGIILSPDPLALDHQQRWFTGWGDLQHEPANAQKTPSLGLVWTNQLACRIALLKLPVFANRPLIHNVNGEDQWNEEETHISRWRRWFKVVFAPWAPPSEGRGTEFEIKKSGLSHVSKEQTKP
;
A
#
# COMPACT_ATOMS: atom_id res chain seq x y z
N MET A 1 8.53 -12.18 16.52
CA MET A 1 8.29 -10.76 16.14
C MET A 1 8.89 -9.77 17.14
N ALA A 2 8.62 -9.90 18.45
CA ALA A 2 9.06 -8.94 19.48
C ALA A 2 10.58 -8.65 19.49
N LYS A 3 11.45 -9.69 19.46
CA LYS A 3 12.92 -9.51 19.48
C LYS A 3 13.45 -8.65 18.32
N ARG A 4 12.96 -8.90 17.09
CA ARG A 4 13.32 -8.11 15.90
C ARG A 4 12.82 -6.67 16.02
N GLY A 5 11.63 -6.47 16.57
CA GLY A 5 11.09 -5.14 16.85
C GLY A 5 12.00 -4.35 17.81
N THR A 6 12.39 -4.95 18.93
CA THR A 6 13.30 -4.32 19.91
C THR A 6 14.65 -3.96 19.28
N GLN A 7 15.23 -4.85 18.47
CA GLN A 7 16.47 -4.58 17.76
C GLN A 7 16.34 -3.41 16.77
N LEU A 8 15.22 -3.31 16.05
CA LEU A 8 14.96 -2.17 15.16
C LEU A 8 14.80 -0.86 15.93
N VAL A 9 14.22 -0.89 17.14
CA VAL A 9 14.13 0.29 18.02
C VAL A 9 15.52 0.73 18.47
N GLN A 10 16.35 -0.20 18.92
CA GLN A 10 17.72 0.09 19.33
C GLN A 10 18.54 0.64 18.16
N LEU A 11 18.42 0.03 16.98
CA LEU A 11 19.13 0.47 15.78
C LEU A 11 18.73 1.89 15.36
N GLY A 12 17.43 2.22 15.31
CA GLY A 12 17.01 3.56 14.92
C GLY A 12 17.38 4.61 15.97
N ALA A 13 17.35 4.28 17.27
CA ALA A 13 17.87 5.15 18.31
C ALA A 13 19.37 5.45 18.14
N LEU A 14 20.17 4.41 17.89
CA LEU A 14 21.61 4.54 17.65
C LEU A 14 21.90 5.41 16.41
N LEU A 15 21.21 5.17 15.29
CA LEU A 15 21.44 5.91 14.05
C LEU A 15 21.04 7.39 14.18
N ARG A 16 19.98 7.70 14.92
CA ARG A 16 19.59 9.08 15.23
C ARG A 16 20.63 9.79 16.09
N GLU A 17 21.14 9.09 17.10
CA GLU A 17 22.18 9.64 17.95
C GLU A 17 23.44 9.93 17.14
N LEU A 18 23.88 8.99 16.29
CA LEU A 18 25.02 9.19 15.39
C LEU A 18 24.81 10.37 14.44
N ALA A 19 23.63 10.50 13.82
CA ALA A 19 23.31 11.62 12.94
C ALA A 19 23.41 12.96 13.67
N ARG A 20 22.97 13.01 14.94
CA ARG A 20 22.97 14.21 15.77
C ARG A 20 24.37 14.55 16.30
N THR A 21 25.15 13.56 16.73
CA THR A 21 26.50 13.77 17.28
C THR A 21 27.49 14.19 16.21
N GLU A 22 27.44 13.52 15.04
CA GLU A 22 28.40 13.76 13.95
C GLU A 22 27.90 14.80 12.94
N GLY A 23 26.65 15.27 13.04
CA GLY A 23 26.07 16.23 12.10
C GLY A 23 25.90 15.67 10.68
N ILE A 24 25.67 14.36 10.54
CA ILE A 24 25.56 13.66 9.25
C ILE A 24 24.11 13.32 8.89
N ALA A 25 23.84 13.20 7.59
CA ALA A 25 22.59 12.64 7.10
C ALA A 25 22.67 11.11 7.04
N VAL A 26 21.71 10.42 7.68
CA VAL A 26 21.57 8.97 7.60
C VAL A 26 20.40 8.63 6.67
N VAL A 27 20.70 7.94 5.57
CA VAL A 27 19.70 7.48 4.60
C VAL A 27 19.65 5.96 4.64
N VAL A 28 18.46 5.40 4.84
CA VAL A 28 18.25 3.95 4.89
C VAL A 28 17.37 3.51 3.73
N ALA A 29 17.91 2.66 2.86
CA ALA A 29 17.14 1.99 1.83
C ALA A 29 16.40 0.78 2.43
N ASN A 30 15.11 0.66 2.15
CA ASN A 30 14.28 -0.44 2.62
C ASN A 30 13.64 -1.17 1.44
N GLN A 31 13.69 -2.49 1.47
CA GLN A 31 13.00 -3.32 0.50
C GLN A 31 11.50 -3.34 0.76
N VAL A 32 10.76 -3.69 -0.28
CA VAL A 32 9.31 -3.84 -0.24
C VAL A 32 8.91 -5.20 -0.79
N ALA A 33 7.85 -5.77 -0.23
CA ALA A 33 7.24 -7.00 -0.69
C ALA A 33 5.88 -6.74 -1.33
N ASP A 34 5.47 -7.63 -2.20
CA ASP A 34 4.16 -7.56 -2.87
C ASP A 34 3.06 -8.01 -1.94
N ARG A 35 1.85 -7.45 -2.11
CA ARG A 35 0.65 -7.91 -1.42
C ARG A 35 -0.02 -8.97 -2.29
N PHE A 36 0.17 -10.23 -1.92
CA PHE A 36 -0.53 -11.34 -2.57
C PHE A 36 -1.93 -11.47 -1.97
N SER A 37 -2.97 -11.29 -2.80
CA SER A 37 -4.33 -11.69 -2.45
C SER A 37 -4.55 -13.15 -2.86
N LYS A 38 -5.20 -13.92 -1.99
CA LYS A 38 -5.75 -15.23 -2.38
C LYS A 38 -6.89 -14.98 -3.38
N PRO A 39 -6.98 -15.70 -4.51
CA PRO A 39 -8.21 -15.69 -5.30
C PRO A 39 -9.36 -16.17 -4.41
N PRO A 40 -10.61 -15.75 -4.65
CA PRO A 40 -11.76 -16.17 -3.85
C PRO A 40 -11.89 -17.69 -3.92
N SER A 41 -11.37 -18.39 -2.91
CA SER A 41 -11.68 -19.80 -2.72
C SER A 41 -13.13 -19.86 -2.27
N ALA A 42 -14.00 -20.39 -3.13
CA ALA A 42 -15.36 -20.75 -2.78
C ALA A 42 -15.36 -21.49 -1.43
N LEU A 43 -16.14 -20.96 -0.49
CA LEU A 43 -16.63 -21.64 0.71
C LEU A 43 -15.56 -22.33 1.58
N SER A 44 -14.93 -21.59 2.49
CA SER A 44 -14.61 -22.14 3.81
C SER A 44 -14.44 -21.03 4.83
N SER A 45 -15.55 -20.75 5.53
CA SER A 45 -15.56 -20.00 6.77
C SER A 45 -14.79 -20.79 7.83
N ASN A 46 -13.52 -20.45 8.03
CA ASN A 46 -12.78 -20.67 9.27
C ASN A 46 -11.55 -19.74 9.27
N ALA A 47 -11.82 -18.44 9.31
CA ALA A 47 -10.80 -17.46 9.67
C ALA A 47 -10.52 -17.62 11.16
N ALA A 48 -9.46 -18.37 11.49
CA ALA A 48 -8.88 -18.40 12.82
C ALA A 48 -8.52 -16.96 13.21
N SER A 49 -9.29 -16.37 14.13
CA SER A 49 -9.00 -15.11 14.80
C SER A 49 -7.59 -15.17 15.38
N ARG A 50 -6.66 -14.42 14.78
CA ARG A 50 -5.41 -14.07 15.44
C ARG A 50 -5.73 -13.02 16.48
N THR A 51 -6.15 -13.47 17.66
CA THR A 51 -6.37 -12.63 18.82
C THR A 51 -5.04 -11.97 19.22
N THR A 52 -5.00 -10.65 19.15
CA THR A 52 -3.98 -9.86 19.85
C THR A 52 -4.30 -9.91 21.33
N SER A 53 -3.44 -10.54 22.12
CA SER A 53 -3.53 -10.52 23.58
C SER A 53 -3.26 -9.10 24.10
N THR A 54 -4.35 -8.36 24.37
CA THR A 54 -4.33 -7.14 25.18
C THR A 54 -4.23 -7.55 26.65
N ASN A 55 -3.07 -7.32 27.23
CA ASN A 55 -2.87 -7.40 28.67
C ASN A 55 -3.55 -6.19 29.32
N SER A 56 -4.75 -6.38 29.88
CA SER A 56 -5.36 -5.45 30.82
C SER A 56 -5.99 -6.25 31.96
N GLN A 57 -5.25 -6.34 33.06
CA GLN A 57 -5.79 -6.67 34.37
C GLN A 57 -6.84 -5.60 34.73
N GLY A 58 -8.04 -6.04 35.10
CA GLY A 58 -9.11 -5.15 35.55
C GLY A 58 -10.37 -5.94 35.90
N ASN A 59 -10.48 -6.32 37.17
CA ASN A 59 -11.64 -6.93 37.81
C ASN A 59 -12.97 -6.29 37.38
N VAL A 60 -13.94 -7.09 36.90
CA VAL A 60 -15.35 -6.71 36.96
C VAL A 60 -16.17 -7.91 37.43
N ARG A 61 -16.84 -7.68 38.56
CA ARG A 61 -17.70 -8.60 39.28
C ARG A 61 -19.02 -8.81 38.52
N THR A 62 -19.44 -10.05 38.47
CA THR A 62 -20.78 -10.53 38.12
C THR A 62 -21.85 -9.91 39.02
N HIS A 63 -22.83 -9.22 38.43
CA HIS A 63 -24.18 -9.10 38.99
C HIS A 63 -25.21 -9.31 37.89
N SER A 64 -25.96 -10.38 38.07
CA SER A 64 -27.19 -10.75 37.37
C SER A 64 -28.37 -9.90 37.84
N SER A 65 -29.16 -9.37 36.92
CA SER A 65 -30.60 -9.14 37.15
C SER A 65 -31.37 -8.94 35.84
N ASN A 66 -32.27 -9.89 35.61
CA ASN A 66 -33.55 -9.82 34.90
C ASN A 66 -34.16 -8.42 34.70
N SER A 67 -34.69 -8.15 33.51
CA SER A 67 -36.04 -7.57 33.33
C SER A 67 -36.53 -7.59 31.87
N GLN A 68 -37.83 -7.82 31.74
CA GLN A 68 -38.65 -7.95 30.53
C GLN A 68 -38.94 -6.60 29.86
N GLY A 69 -39.24 -6.63 28.55
CA GLY A 69 -39.92 -5.55 27.80
C GLY A 69 -39.92 -5.86 26.29
N THR A 70 -40.96 -6.53 25.77
CA THR A 70 -42.07 -5.96 24.95
C THR A 70 -41.68 -5.33 23.61
N ALA A 71 -42.13 -6.01 22.54
CA ALA A 71 -42.56 -5.54 21.22
C ALA A 71 -41.67 -4.57 20.42
N HIS A 72 -41.28 -4.97 19.20
CA HIS A 72 -41.84 -4.37 17.99
C HIS A 72 -41.35 -5.11 16.73
N GLU A 73 -42.34 -5.56 15.97
CA GLU A 73 -42.29 -6.15 14.66
C GLU A 73 -41.95 -5.06 13.63
N HIS A 74 -40.82 -5.17 12.94
CA HIS A 74 -40.55 -4.43 11.72
C HIS A 74 -39.64 -5.27 10.81
N THR A 75 -40.27 -5.96 9.87
CA THR A 75 -39.67 -6.39 8.61
C THR A 75 -39.43 -5.16 7.73
N PRO A 76 -38.24 -5.00 7.13
CA PRO A 76 -38.13 -4.36 5.83
C PRO A 76 -37.67 -5.37 4.77
N GLN A 77 -38.53 -5.47 3.77
CA GLN A 77 -38.40 -6.07 2.45
C GLN A 77 -37.12 -5.61 1.71
N PRO A 78 -36.54 -6.43 0.79
CA PRO A 78 -35.26 -6.15 0.16
C PRO A 78 -35.41 -5.14 -1.00
N SER A 79 -34.56 -4.12 -1.02
CA SER A 79 -34.43 -3.20 -2.15
C SER A 79 -33.01 -3.24 -2.75
N ASN A 80 -32.99 -3.80 -3.97
CA ASN A 80 -32.05 -3.65 -5.08
C ASN A 80 -30.59 -4.15 -4.99
N PRO A 81 -30.14 -4.92 -5.99
CA PRO A 81 -28.74 -5.26 -6.18
C PRO A 81 -28.04 -4.06 -6.82
N ALA A 82 -27.41 -3.22 -6.00
CA ALA A 82 -26.45 -2.26 -6.51
C ALA A 82 -25.21 -3.03 -6.98
N SER A 83 -25.00 -2.97 -8.31
CA SER A 83 -23.68 -2.87 -8.94
C SER A 83 -22.63 -3.86 -8.44
N GLN A 84 -22.66 -5.06 -9.02
CA GLN A 84 -21.51 -5.96 -9.09
C GLN A 84 -20.31 -5.24 -9.72
N PHE A 85 -19.11 -5.71 -9.38
CA PHE A 85 -17.77 -5.29 -9.83
C PHE A 85 -17.07 -4.21 -8.98
N ASP A 86 -16.70 -4.59 -7.75
CA ASP A 86 -15.38 -4.24 -7.25
C ASP A 86 -14.82 -5.46 -6.48
N GLU A 87 -14.41 -6.47 -7.25
CA GLU A 87 -13.74 -7.68 -6.75
C GLU A 87 -12.28 -7.33 -6.42
N GLY A 88 -12.11 -6.33 -5.56
CA GLY A 88 -10.85 -5.82 -5.06
C GLY A 88 -10.42 -6.60 -3.81
N ILE A 89 -9.14 -6.92 -3.75
CA ILE A 89 -8.42 -7.50 -2.60
C ILE A 89 -9.08 -7.12 -1.26
N ILE A 90 -9.30 -8.12 -0.39
CA ILE A 90 -9.78 -7.95 1.00
C ILE A 90 -8.72 -7.19 1.81
N LEU A 91 -8.56 -5.91 1.53
CA LEU A 91 -8.23 -4.97 2.57
C LEU A 91 -9.48 -4.92 3.43
N SER A 92 -9.33 -5.25 4.72
CA SER A 92 -10.48 -5.23 5.62
C SER A 92 -11.26 -3.93 5.39
N PRO A 93 -12.57 -4.00 5.06
CA PRO A 93 -13.37 -2.82 4.81
C PRO A 93 -13.54 -1.98 6.08
N ASP A 94 -13.20 -2.56 7.24
CA ASP A 94 -13.10 -1.87 8.50
C ASP A 94 -11.99 -0.79 8.46
N PRO A 95 -12.35 0.50 8.56
CA PRO A 95 -11.39 1.60 8.59
C PRO A 95 -10.37 1.51 9.74
N LEU A 96 -10.72 0.78 10.80
CA LEU A 96 -9.89 0.60 11.99
C LEU A 96 -8.94 -0.59 11.88
N ALA A 97 -9.11 -1.44 10.87
CA ALA A 97 -8.20 -2.54 10.66
C ALA A 97 -6.80 -2.02 10.29
N LEU A 98 -5.78 -2.61 10.91
CA LEU A 98 -4.39 -2.21 10.72
C LEU A 98 -3.98 -2.24 9.24
N ASP A 99 -4.41 -3.26 8.48
CA ASP A 99 -4.10 -3.39 7.06
C ASP A 99 -4.75 -2.29 6.22
N HIS A 100 -5.94 -1.83 6.64
CA HIS A 100 -6.61 -0.69 6.04
C HIS A 100 -5.81 0.58 6.31
N GLN A 101 -5.42 0.83 7.56
CA GLN A 101 -4.66 1.99 8.00
C GLN A 101 -3.23 2.06 7.43
N GLN A 102 -2.55 0.93 7.32
CA GLN A 102 -1.16 0.89 6.87
C GLN A 102 -0.97 1.42 5.45
N ARG A 103 -1.99 1.35 4.59
CA ARG A 103 -1.87 1.76 3.17
C ARG A 103 -1.39 3.22 3.03
N TRP A 104 -1.88 4.10 3.90
CA TRP A 104 -1.58 5.54 3.88
C TRP A 104 -0.18 5.88 4.41
N PHE A 105 0.44 4.98 5.18
CA PHE A 105 1.79 5.19 5.71
C PHE A 105 2.87 4.54 4.83
N THR A 106 2.48 3.81 3.80
CA THR A 106 3.43 3.12 2.92
C THR A 106 3.97 4.04 1.82
N GLY A 107 3.10 4.87 1.22
CA GLY A 107 3.36 5.62 -0.01
C GLY A 107 2.83 4.95 -1.30
N TRP A 108 2.23 3.76 -1.20
CA TRP A 108 1.67 3.00 -2.33
C TRP A 108 0.12 2.92 -2.31
N GLY A 109 -0.56 3.45 -1.29
CA GLY A 109 -1.99 3.24 -1.05
C GLY A 109 -2.93 4.42 -1.36
N ASP A 110 -2.40 5.56 -1.79
CA ASP A 110 -3.19 6.82 -1.88
C ASP A 110 -3.82 7.06 -3.27
N LEU A 111 -3.49 6.22 -4.25
CA LEU A 111 -3.96 6.38 -5.63
C LEU A 111 -5.22 5.55 -5.82
N GLN A 112 -6.37 6.21 -5.94
CA GLN A 112 -7.70 5.57 -6.05
C GLN A 112 -7.81 4.54 -7.18
N HIS A 113 -7.07 4.74 -8.28
CA HIS A 113 -7.16 3.90 -9.48
C HIS A 113 -6.00 2.91 -9.62
N GLU A 114 -5.09 2.84 -8.64
CA GLU A 114 -4.03 1.81 -8.70
C GLU A 114 -4.59 0.47 -8.23
N PRO A 115 -4.37 -0.60 -9.01
CA PRO A 115 -4.86 -1.92 -8.63
C PRO A 115 -4.19 -2.35 -7.33
N ALA A 116 -4.90 -3.08 -6.49
CA ALA A 116 -4.41 -3.40 -5.14
C ALA A 116 -3.15 -4.28 -5.13
N ASN A 117 -2.85 -5.00 -6.21
CA ASN A 117 -1.58 -5.71 -6.43
C ASN A 117 -0.37 -4.77 -6.62
N ALA A 118 -0.59 -3.49 -6.98
CA ALA A 118 0.44 -2.46 -7.05
C ALA A 118 0.85 -1.96 -5.65
N GLN A 119 0.03 -2.21 -4.62
CA GLN A 119 0.38 -1.87 -3.25
C GLN A 119 1.52 -2.75 -2.73
N LYS A 120 2.53 -2.10 -2.13
CA LYS A 120 3.70 -2.77 -1.58
C LYS A 120 3.74 -2.64 -0.05
N THR A 121 4.35 -3.63 0.59
CA THR A 121 4.56 -3.68 2.04
C THR A 121 6.05 -3.51 2.37
N PRO A 122 6.43 -2.41 3.03
CA PRO A 122 7.81 -2.14 3.42
C PRO A 122 8.32 -3.13 4.49
N SER A 123 9.49 -3.74 4.27
CA SER A 123 9.95 -4.87 5.08
C SER A 123 10.29 -4.55 6.54
N LEU A 124 10.63 -3.30 6.87
CA LEU A 124 10.92 -2.88 8.24
C LEU A 124 9.67 -2.52 9.06
N GLY A 125 8.50 -2.40 8.41
CA GLY A 125 7.21 -2.24 9.07
C GLY A 125 7.02 -0.97 9.90
N LEU A 126 6.01 -1.00 10.78
CA LEU A 126 5.58 0.15 11.60
C LEU A 126 6.61 0.55 12.66
N VAL A 127 7.28 -0.43 13.28
CA VAL A 127 8.31 -0.17 14.31
C VAL A 127 9.41 0.74 13.77
N TRP A 128 9.82 0.51 12.52
CA TRP A 128 10.79 1.38 11.86
C TRP A 128 10.20 2.69 11.39
N THR A 129 8.96 2.69 10.89
CA THR A 129 8.29 3.92 10.39
C THR A 129 8.17 4.99 11.48
N ASN A 130 7.90 4.59 12.74
CA ASN A 130 7.86 5.49 13.89
C ASN A 130 9.24 6.07 14.26
N GLN A 131 10.31 5.56 13.66
CA GLN A 131 11.68 5.98 13.91
C GLN A 131 12.24 6.94 12.84
N LEU A 132 11.49 7.23 11.79
CA LEU A 132 11.95 8.06 10.68
C LEU A 132 11.57 9.53 10.85
N ALA A 133 12.45 10.43 10.42
CA ALA A 133 12.14 11.84 10.28
C ALA A 133 11.49 12.15 8.92
N CYS A 134 11.83 11.40 7.88
CA CYS A 134 11.29 11.55 6.54
C CYS A 134 11.18 10.19 5.87
N ARG A 135 10.18 10.03 5.01
CA ARG A 135 9.97 8.84 4.21
C ARG A 135 9.65 9.20 2.77
N ILE A 136 10.41 8.59 1.86
CA ILE A 136 10.21 8.72 0.42
C ILE A 136 9.90 7.33 -0.16
N ALA A 137 8.84 7.22 -0.94
CA ALA A 137 8.54 6.05 -1.75
C ALA A 137 9.06 6.23 -3.17
N LEU A 138 9.73 5.21 -3.71
CA LEU A 138 10.19 5.18 -5.10
C LEU A 138 9.26 4.28 -5.91
N LEU A 139 8.66 4.85 -6.94
CA LEU A 139 7.70 4.18 -7.81
C LEU A 139 8.34 3.93 -9.18
N LYS A 140 8.03 2.79 -9.78
CA LYS A 140 8.50 2.40 -11.12
C LYS A 140 7.35 1.77 -11.88
N LEU A 141 7.06 2.30 -13.07
CA LEU A 141 6.00 1.76 -13.94
C LEU A 141 6.53 1.48 -15.35
N PRO A 142 6.05 0.38 -15.96
CA PRO A 142 6.33 0.12 -17.36
C PRO A 142 5.52 1.08 -18.24
N VAL A 143 6.13 1.52 -19.33
CA VAL A 143 5.44 2.10 -20.48
C VAL A 143 5.51 1.04 -21.56
N PHE A 144 4.36 0.56 -22.02
CA PHE A 144 4.29 -0.43 -23.08
C PHE A 144 4.41 0.25 -24.45
N ALA A 145 5.00 -0.43 -25.42
CA ALA A 145 4.99 0.05 -26.79
C ALA A 145 3.57 -0.07 -27.36
N ASN A 146 3.01 1.01 -27.90
CA ASN A 146 1.83 0.91 -28.77
C ASN A 146 2.28 0.27 -30.09
N ARG A 147 2.19 -1.05 -30.20
CA ARG A 147 2.18 -1.67 -31.53
C ARG A 147 0.73 -1.70 -32.03
N PRO A 148 0.47 -1.31 -33.29
CA PRO A 148 -0.80 -1.64 -33.90
C PRO A 148 -0.92 -3.17 -33.93
N LEU A 149 -2.11 -3.64 -33.55
CA LEU A 149 -2.45 -5.01 -33.22
C LEU A 149 -2.33 -6.02 -34.38
N ILE A 150 -2.05 -5.57 -35.61
CA ILE A 150 -2.31 -6.37 -36.80
C ILE A 150 -1.01 -6.87 -37.39
N HIS A 151 -0.75 -8.18 -37.25
CA HIS A 151 0.16 -8.89 -38.14
C HIS A 151 -0.69 -9.65 -39.17
N ASN A 152 -0.68 -9.18 -40.42
CA ASN A 152 -1.32 -9.88 -41.53
C ASN A 152 -0.44 -11.08 -41.93
N VAL A 153 -0.73 -12.26 -41.38
CA VAL A 153 -0.15 -13.52 -41.87
C VAL A 153 -1.23 -14.21 -42.70
N ASN A 154 -0.98 -14.39 -43.99
CA ASN A 154 -1.90 -15.06 -44.92
C ASN A 154 -3.26 -14.36 -45.14
N GLY A 155 -3.38 -13.06 -44.86
CA GLY A 155 -4.60 -12.28 -45.13
C GLY A 155 -5.69 -12.38 -44.05
N GLU A 156 -5.37 -13.01 -42.92
CA GLU A 156 -6.22 -13.05 -41.73
C GLU A 156 -5.61 -12.13 -40.66
N ASP A 157 -6.43 -11.27 -40.06
CA ASP A 157 -6.04 -10.41 -38.95
C ASP A 157 -5.90 -11.27 -37.67
N GLN A 158 -4.67 -11.66 -37.33
CA GLN A 158 -4.40 -12.42 -36.11
C GLN A 158 -3.90 -11.50 -34.99
N TRP A 159 -4.50 -11.63 -33.80
CA TRP A 159 -4.05 -10.92 -32.60
C TRP A 159 -2.68 -11.43 -32.19
N ASN A 160 -1.66 -10.58 -32.15
CA ASN A 160 -0.39 -10.94 -31.53
C ASN A 160 -0.59 -11.11 -30.03
N GLU A 161 -0.72 -12.36 -29.55
CA GLU A 161 -0.62 -12.72 -28.13
C GLU A 161 0.81 -12.53 -27.58
N GLU A 162 1.77 -12.26 -28.46
CA GLU A 162 3.18 -12.09 -28.12
C GLU A 162 3.49 -10.73 -27.49
N GLU A 163 3.66 -10.79 -26.17
CA GLU A 163 4.42 -9.91 -25.30
C GLU A 163 4.08 -8.41 -25.36
N THR A 164 3.45 -7.94 -24.28
CA THR A 164 3.38 -6.52 -23.92
C THR A 164 4.80 -5.98 -23.69
N HIS A 165 5.50 -5.61 -24.76
CA HIS A 165 6.89 -5.20 -24.69
C HIS A 165 7.00 -3.84 -24.00
N ILE A 166 7.74 -3.81 -22.88
CA ILE A 166 8.00 -2.58 -22.13
C ILE A 166 8.98 -1.72 -22.93
N SER A 167 8.49 -0.63 -23.49
CA SER A 167 9.31 0.32 -24.26
C SER A 167 10.28 1.10 -23.37
N ARG A 168 9.82 1.54 -22.20
CA ARG A 168 10.64 2.24 -21.22
C ARG A 168 10.05 2.13 -19.81
N TRP A 169 10.85 2.52 -18.82
CA TRP A 169 10.43 2.60 -17.42
C TRP A 169 10.38 4.04 -16.96
N ARG A 170 9.22 4.48 -16.45
CA ARG A 170 9.06 5.76 -15.76
C ARG A 170 9.24 5.58 -14.25
N ARG A 171 9.80 6.59 -13.60
CA ARG A 171 10.11 6.53 -12.16
C ARG A 171 9.68 7.81 -11.48
N TRP A 172 9.19 7.68 -10.25
CA TRP A 172 8.79 8.82 -9.43
C TRP A 172 9.31 8.66 -8.02
N PHE A 173 9.56 9.79 -7.36
CA PHE A 173 9.75 9.82 -5.92
C PHE A 173 8.57 10.57 -5.28
N LYS A 174 8.02 9.97 -4.23
CA LYS A 174 6.89 10.52 -3.48
C LYS A 174 7.31 10.73 -2.02
N VAL A 175 7.23 11.96 -1.55
CA VAL A 175 7.33 12.26 -0.12
C VAL A 175 6.06 11.72 0.54
N VAL A 176 6.22 10.67 1.36
CA VAL A 176 5.10 10.09 2.12
C VAL A 176 4.84 10.95 3.34
N PHE A 177 5.90 11.30 4.07
CA PHE A 177 5.84 12.30 5.13
C PHE A 177 7.22 12.92 5.35
N ALA A 178 7.22 14.19 5.77
CA ALA A 178 8.35 14.91 6.33
C ALA A 178 7.82 16.09 7.16
N PRO A 179 8.42 16.45 8.30
CA PRO A 179 8.02 17.62 9.10
C PRO A 179 8.17 18.97 8.36
N TRP A 180 9.04 19.02 7.35
CA TRP A 180 9.44 20.25 6.66
C TRP A 180 8.90 20.35 5.22
N ALA A 181 8.14 19.37 4.75
CA ALA A 181 7.58 19.37 3.40
C ALA A 181 6.23 18.66 3.36
N PRO A 182 5.24 19.18 2.62
CA PRO A 182 3.97 18.50 2.46
C PRO A 182 4.17 17.13 1.77
N PRO A 183 3.33 16.13 2.07
CA PRO A 183 3.29 14.89 1.31
C PRO A 183 3.06 15.17 -0.19
N SER A 184 3.68 14.37 -1.07
CA SER A 184 3.47 14.57 -2.51
C SER A 184 2.11 14.06 -2.94
N GLU A 185 1.42 14.87 -3.74
CA GLU A 185 0.19 14.47 -4.41
C GLU A 185 0.46 13.42 -5.51
N GLY A 186 -0.55 12.61 -5.81
CA GLY A 186 -0.46 11.61 -6.89
C GLY A 186 0.73 10.66 -6.74
N ARG A 187 1.49 10.47 -7.83
CA ARG A 187 2.72 9.65 -7.87
C ARG A 187 3.96 10.42 -7.39
N GLY A 188 3.86 11.71 -7.09
CA GLY A 188 5.00 12.57 -6.79
C GLY A 188 5.76 13.01 -8.05
N THR A 189 7.05 13.31 -7.88
CA THR A 189 7.87 13.96 -8.91
C THR A 189 8.57 12.91 -9.77
N GLU A 190 8.43 13.03 -11.09
CA GLU A 190 9.06 12.14 -12.05
C GLU A 190 10.57 12.42 -12.14
N PHE A 191 11.34 11.35 -12.23
CA PHE A 191 12.78 11.40 -12.44
C PHE A 191 13.23 10.32 -13.42
N GLU A 192 14.42 10.51 -13.97
CA GLU A 192 15.10 9.54 -14.82
C GLU A 192 16.49 9.22 -14.27
N ILE A 193 17.00 8.05 -14.67
CA ILE A 193 18.34 7.59 -14.30
C ILE A 193 19.15 7.56 -15.59
N LYS A 194 20.13 8.45 -15.70
CA LYS A 194 21.09 8.55 -16.80
C LYS A 194 22.40 7.88 -16.41
N LYS A 195 23.32 7.72 -17.37
CA LYS A 195 24.70 7.29 -17.09
C LYS A 195 25.42 8.23 -16.09
N SER A 196 25.03 9.50 -16.06
CA SER A 196 25.54 10.51 -15.13
C SER A 196 24.85 10.50 -13.75
N GLY A 197 23.87 9.63 -13.52
CA GLY A 197 23.10 9.55 -12.27
C GLY A 197 21.65 10.03 -12.43
N LEU A 198 21.09 10.57 -11.34
CA LEU A 198 19.70 11.02 -11.25
C LEU A 198 19.48 12.34 -12.00
N SER A 199 18.42 12.45 -12.79
CA SER A 199 18.02 13.68 -13.49
C SER A 199 16.52 13.92 -13.34
N HIS A 200 16.13 15.19 -13.26
CA HIS A 200 14.72 15.58 -13.37
C HIS A 200 14.24 15.42 -14.83
N VAL A 201 12.98 15.05 -15.03
CA VAL A 201 12.36 15.00 -16.36
C VAL A 201 11.79 16.38 -16.69
N SER A 202 12.49 17.16 -17.50
CA SER A 202 11.95 18.42 -18.03
C SER A 202 10.72 18.13 -18.88
N LYS A 203 9.59 18.79 -18.58
CA LYS A 203 8.47 18.84 -19.52
C LYS A 203 8.92 19.71 -20.69
N GLU A 204 9.40 19.09 -21.78
CA GLU A 204 9.43 19.81 -23.06
C GLU A 204 8.01 20.25 -23.36
N GLN A 205 7.82 21.54 -23.63
CA GLN A 205 6.57 22.05 -24.20
C GLN A 205 6.34 21.28 -25.49
N THR A 206 5.40 20.33 -25.48
CA THR A 206 4.76 19.86 -26.70
C THR A 206 4.20 21.10 -27.38
N LYS A 207 4.93 21.60 -28.37
CA LYS A 207 4.50 22.69 -29.22
C LYS A 207 3.25 22.19 -29.97
N PRO A 208 2.17 22.99 -29.99
CA PRO A 208 0.95 22.63 -30.71
C PRO A 208 1.20 22.44 -32.20
#